data_AF-A0A1G9YJ77-F1
#
_entry.id   AF-A0A1G9YJ77-F1
#
_cell.length_a   1.000
_cell.length_b   1.000
_cell.length_c   1.000
_cell.angle_alpha   90.00
_cell.angle_beta   90.00
_cell.angle_gamma   90.00
#
_symmetry.space_group_name_H-M   'P 1'
#
loop_
_entity.id
_entity.type
_entity.pdbx_description
1 polymer ?
#
loop_
_entity_poly.entity_id
_entity_poly.type
_entity_poly.pdbx_seq_one_letter_code
_entity_poly.pdbx_strand_id
1 'polypeptide(L)'
;MRKMIKAKKPKGSWKGFRHLQSKIYGSLNGTPADLTQALTGVNVDFVAAGPTYGMIANPDDDTITVKTPGAYDVTISLTNEFINTSRVFVQYSIFINEVMADASLFSFFKEQGEEPTASEESKTITLNLNANDVISVRPIVVGGPAAYYRDPTLVVKEAEVSLFS
;
A
#
# COMPACT_ATOMS: atom_id res chain seq x y z
N MET A 1 64.95 21.88 -1.46
CA MET A 1 63.83 22.75 -1.02
C MET A 1 62.56 22.36 -1.77
N ARG A 2 61.57 21.75 -1.10
CA ARG A 2 60.21 21.54 -1.65
C ARG A 2 59.21 22.20 -0.70
N LYS A 3 58.45 23.19 -1.20
CA LYS A 3 57.40 23.88 -0.46
C LYS A 3 56.20 22.96 -0.29
N MET A 4 55.77 22.70 0.94
CA MET A 4 54.48 22.11 1.26
C MET A 4 53.37 23.17 1.09
N ILE A 5 52.45 22.96 0.15
CA ILE A 5 51.21 23.72 0.05
C ILE A 5 50.18 23.02 0.94
N LYS A 6 49.72 23.70 2.00
CA LYS A 6 48.58 23.21 2.80
C LYS A 6 47.29 23.46 2.00
N ALA A 7 46.62 22.38 1.60
CA ALA A 7 45.30 22.44 0.98
C ALA A 7 44.25 22.90 2.00
N LYS A 8 43.55 24.00 1.68
CA LYS A 8 42.38 24.48 2.42
C LYS A 8 41.22 23.52 2.13
N LYS A 9 40.72 22.80 3.14
CA LYS A 9 39.48 22.01 2.98
C LYS A 9 38.32 22.98 2.66
N PRO A 10 37.51 22.71 1.62
CA PRO A 10 36.32 23.51 1.38
C PRO A 10 35.32 23.31 2.53
N LYS A 11 34.86 24.42 3.12
CA LYS A 11 33.71 24.43 4.04
C LYS A 11 32.44 24.27 3.22
N GLY A 12 32.18 23.05 2.75
CA GLY A 12 30.89 22.67 2.19
C GLY A 12 29.92 22.41 3.35
N SER A 13 28.98 23.32 3.57
CA SER A 13 27.78 23.06 4.34
C SER A 13 27.00 21.95 3.64
N TRP A 14 27.10 20.72 4.15
CA TRP A 14 26.14 19.67 3.83
C TRP A 14 24.82 20.08 4.48
N LYS A 15 23.95 20.77 3.72
CA LYS A 15 22.53 20.78 4.03
C LYS A 15 22.07 19.34 3.89
N GLY A 16 21.93 18.66 5.03
CA GLY A 16 21.44 17.30 5.07
C GLY A 16 20.12 17.22 4.32
N PHE A 17 20.06 16.35 3.31
CA PHE A 17 18.80 15.82 2.82
C PHE A 17 18.12 15.19 4.04
N ARG A 18 17.19 15.91 4.67
CA ARG A 18 16.21 15.25 5.51
C ARG A 18 15.32 14.50 4.54
N HIS A 19 15.49 13.18 4.47
CA HIS A 19 14.33 12.33 4.19
C HIS A 19 13.33 12.63 5.31
N LEU A 20 12.43 13.57 5.05
CA LEU A 20 11.23 13.70 5.86
C LEU A 20 10.49 12.39 5.61
N GLN A 21 10.62 11.44 6.52
CA GLN A 21 9.76 10.25 6.51
C GLN A 21 8.32 10.77 6.50
N SER A 22 7.60 10.56 5.40
CA SER A 22 6.24 11.06 5.24
C SER A 22 5.37 10.48 6.36
N LYS A 23 4.64 11.38 7.01
CA LYS A 23 3.82 11.04 8.17
C LYS A 23 2.74 10.07 7.77
N ILE A 24 2.57 8.99 8.54
CA ILE A 24 1.46 8.04 8.37
C ILE A 24 0.21 8.65 9.03
N TYR A 25 -0.86 8.79 8.25
CA TYR A 25 -2.17 9.29 8.68
C TYR A 25 -3.12 8.16 9.06
N GLY A 26 -3.00 6.99 8.44
CA GLY A 26 -3.76 5.81 8.82
C GLY A 26 -3.11 4.54 8.30
N SER A 27 -3.29 3.43 9.00
CA SER A 27 -2.85 2.13 8.51
C SER A 27 -3.65 0.97 9.07
N LEU A 28 -3.82 -0.06 8.25
CA LEU A 28 -4.35 -1.38 8.60
C LEU A 28 -3.33 -2.45 8.19
N ASN A 29 -3.20 -3.48 9.02
CA ASN A 29 -2.25 -4.58 8.81
C ASN A 29 -2.96 -5.91 9.03
N GLY A 30 -2.72 -6.86 8.13
CA GLY A 30 -3.11 -8.24 8.28
C GLY A 30 -2.05 -9.05 9.01
N THR A 31 -2.09 -10.36 8.80
CA THR A 31 -1.16 -11.32 9.41
C THR A 31 -0.49 -12.17 8.33
N PRO A 32 0.80 -12.50 8.50
CA PRO A 32 1.49 -13.41 7.57
C PRO A 32 1.13 -14.89 7.79
N ALA A 33 0.46 -15.23 8.89
CA ALA A 33 0.15 -16.63 9.24
C ALA A 33 -1.10 -17.18 8.54
N ASP A 34 -2.08 -16.33 8.26
CA ASP A 34 -3.40 -16.79 7.82
C ASP A 34 -3.58 -16.56 6.32
N LEU A 35 -3.84 -17.65 5.60
CA LEU A 35 -4.25 -17.60 4.20
C LEU A 35 -5.74 -17.30 4.11
N THR A 36 -6.07 -16.12 3.61
CA THR A 36 -7.45 -15.68 3.45
C THR A 36 -7.87 -15.80 2.00
N GLN A 37 -9.04 -16.40 1.75
CA GLN A 37 -9.53 -16.55 0.38
C GLN A 37 -9.95 -15.19 -0.17
N ALA A 38 -9.44 -14.83 -1.35
CA ALA A 38 -9.91 -13.66 -2.08
C ALA A 38 -11.31 -13.93 -2.66
N LEU A 39 -12.27 -13.08 -2.31
CA LEU A 39 -13.64 -13.14 -2.83
C LEU A 39 -14.02 -11.80 -3.47
N THR A 40 -14.57 -11.85 -4.68
CA THR A 40 -14.98 -10.64 -5.40
C THR A 40 -15.96 -9.81 -4.59
N GLY A 41 -15.65 -8.51 -4.43
CA GLY A 41 -16.50 -7.54 -3.74
C GLY A 41 -16.41 -7.58 -2.21
N VAL A 42 -15.67 -8.53 -1.63
CA VAL A 42 -15.44 -8.62 -0.19
C VAL A 42 -14.20 -7.79 0.18
N ASN A 43 -14.23 -7.09 1.31
CA ASN A 43 -13.05 -6.35 1.76
C ASN A 43 -11.88 -7.31 2.02
N VAL A 44 -10.67 -6.81 1.77
CA VAL A 44 -9.44 -7.44 2.24
C VAL A 44 -9.44 -7.34 3.77
N ASP A 45 -9.42 -8.49 4.42
CA ASP A 45 -9.37 -8.67 5.88
C ASP A 45 -8.04 -8.14 6.48
N PHE A 46 -8.15 -7.24 7.44
CA PHE A 46 -7.04 -6.71 8.23
C PHE A 46 -7.28 -6.98 9.73
N VAL A 47 -6.29 -7.57 10.40
CA VAL A 47 -6.45 -8.00 11.79
C VAL A 47 -6.08 -6.92 12.82
N ALA A 48 -5.41 -5.84 12.39
CA ALA A 48 -4.92 -4.81 13.30
C ALA A 48 -4.87 -3.42 12.68
N ALA A 49 -5.28 -2.41 13.47
CA ALA A 49 -4.95 -1.02 13.19
C ALA A 49 -3.47 -0.73 13.50
N GLY A 50 -2.80 -0.03 12.60
CA GLY A 50 -1.48 0.55 12.83
C GLY A 50 -1.56 2.01 13.32
N PRO A 51 -0.47 2.78 13.17
CA PRO A 51 -0.47 4.20 13.51
C PRO A 51 -1.53 4.99 12.75
N THR A 52 -2.19 5.91 13.45
CA THR A 52 -3.17 6.84 12.90
C THR A 52 -2.88 8.27 13.36
N TYR A 53 -3.12 9.22 12.46
CA TYR A 53 -3.10 10.66 12.72
C TYR A 53 -4.13 11.31 11.81
N GLY A 54 -5.20 11.88 12.38
CA GLY A 54 -6.26 12.49 11.57
C GLY A 54 -7.08 11.50 10.74
N MET A 55 -7.04 10.21 11.08
CA MET A 55 -7.90 9.16 10.51
C MET A 55 -8.28 8.15 11.60
N ILE A 56 -9.28 7.32 11.34
CA ILE A 56 -9.67 6.18 12.17
C ILE A 56 -9.48 4.93 11.32
N ALA A 57 -8.56 4.06 11.71
CA ALA A 57 -8.41 2.74 11.10
C ALA A 57 -9.21 1.73 11.93
N ASN A 58 -10.12 1.00 11.30
CA ASN A 58 -10.98 0.02 11.94
C ASN A 58 -10.78 -1.37 11.31
N PRO A 59 -10.11 -2.31 12.00
CA PRO A 59 -9.96 -3.68 11.51
C PRO A 59 -11.27 -4.48 11.58
N ASP A 60 -12.26 -4.07 12.38
CA ASP A 60 -13.53 -4.80 12.49
C ASP A 60 -14.39 -4.68 11.21
N ASP A 61 -14.15 -3.66 10.39
CA ASP A 61 -14.84 -3.43 9.11
C ASP A 61 -13.89 -3.26 7.90
N ASP A 62 -12.58 -3.46 8.10
CA ASP A 62 -11.53 -3.34 7.09
C ASP A 62 -11.42 -1.95 6.42
N THR A 63 -11.71 -0.88 7.17
CA THR A 63 -11.71 0.47 6.62
C THR A 63 -10.81 1.48 7.33
N ILE A 64 -10.43 2.52 6.58
CA ILE A 64 -9.84 3.75 7.12
C ILE A 64 -10.78 4.91 6.84
N THR A 65 -11.31 5.54 7.88
CA THR A 65 -12.12 6.76 7.78
C THR A 65 -11.26 8.01 7.94
N VAL A 66 -11.32 8.91 6.97
CA VAL A 66 -10.59 10.17 6.96
C VAL A 66 -11.22 11.17 7.94
N LYS A 67 -10.43 11.83 8.79
CA LYS A 67 -10.90 12.93 9.65
C LYS A 67 -10.30 14.28 9.24
N THR A 68 -9.04 14.28 8.83
CA THR A 68 -8.38 15.46 8.28
C THR A 68 -8.37 15.35 6.75
N PRO A 69 -8.97 16.31 6.01
CA PRO A 69 -8.92 16.31 4.56
C PRO A 69 -7.52 16.72 4.05
N GLY A 70 -7.18 16.28 2.84
CA GLY A 70 -5.87 16.57 2.26
C GLY A 70 -5.52 15.70 1.05
N ALA A 71 -4.32 15.89 0.53
CA ALA A 71 -3.72 15.04 -0.49
C ALA A 71 -2.90 13.93 0.19
N TYR A 72 -3.17 12.68 -0.17
CA TYR A 72 -2.57 11.52 0.46
C TYR A 72 -2.07 10.52 -0.58
N ASP A 73 -0.93 9.90 -0.30
CA ASP A 73 -0.50 8.68 -0.95
C ASP A 73 -1.10 7.49 -0.19
N VAL A 74 -1.93 6.72 -0.90
CA VAL A 74 -2.56 5.50 -0.39
C VAL A 74 -1.86 4.31 -1.02
N THR A 75 -1.21 3.51 -0.19
CA THR A 75 -0.48 2.31 -0.57
C THR A 75 -1.20 1.08 -0.07
N ILE A 76 -1.43 0.12 -0.96
CA ILE A 76 -1.81 -1.25 -0.64
C ILE A 76 -0.64 -2.17 -0.99
N SER A 77 -0.29 -3.10 -0.11
CA SER A 77 0.60 -4.24 -0.41
C SER A 77 -0.05 -5.51 0.11
N LEU A 78 0.11 -6.61 -0.61
CA LEU A 78 -0.27 -7.94 -0.11
C LEU A 78 0.53 -9.02 -0.83
N THR A 79 0.63 -10.18 -0.20
CA THR A 79 1.14 -11.40 -0.85
C THR A 79 -0.04 -12.24 -1.32
N ASN A 80 -0.11 -12.53 -2.62
CA ASN A 80 -1.04 -13.51 -3.16
C ASN A 80 -0.38 -14.89 -3.20
N GLU A 81 -1.13 -15.90 -2.81
CA GLU A 81 -0.73 -17.30 -2.87
C GLU A 81 -1.70 -18.12 -3.71
N PHE A 82 -1.13 -18.90 -4.62
CA PHE A 82 -1.86 -19.84 -5.44
C PHE A 82 -1.51 -21.27 -5.07
N ILE A 83 -2.43 -21.99 -4.44
CA ILE A 83 -2.13 -23.28 -3.76
C ILE A 83 -2.28 -24.54 -4.64
N ASN A 84 -2.64 -24.40 -5.92
CA ASN A 84 -2.88 -25.51 -6.85
C ASN A 84 -2.17 -25.27 -8.20
N THR A 85 -2.43 -26.08 -9.23
CA THR A 85 -1.87 -25.91 -10.59
C THR A 85 -2.91 -25.41 -11.60
N SER A 86 -4.09 -24.97 -11.14
CA SER A 86 -5.10 -24.37 -12.01
C SER A 86 -4.69 -22.95 -12.39
N ARG A 87 -5.19 -22.48 -13.54
CA ARG A 87 -5.11 -21.07 -13.91
C ARG A 87 -5.88 -20.24 -12.88
N VAL A 88 -5.24 -19.20 -12.36
CA VAL A 88 -5.84 -18.28 -11.39
C VAL A 88 -5.50 -16.83 -11.77
N PHE A 89 -6.48 -15.95 -11.61
CA PHE A 89 -6.32 -14.51 -11.80
C PHE A 89 -7.06 -13.80 -10.67
N VAL A 90 -6.45 -12.77 -10.10
CA VAL A 90 -7.13 -11.89 -9.15
C VAL A 90 -6.66 -10.46 -9.35
N GLN A 91 -7.61 -9.54 -9.33
CA GLN A 91 -7.35 -8.10 -9.46
C GLN A 91 -7.94 -7.38 -8.26
N TYR A 92 -7.15 -6.48 -7.68
CA TYR A 92 -7.51 -5.70 -6.50
C TYR A 92 -7.60 -4.22 -6.85
N SER A 93 -8.41 -3.49 -6.08
CA SER A 93 -8.48 -2.03 -6.15
C SER A 93 -8.80 -1.43 -4.78
N ILE A 94 -8.38 -0.18 -4.60
CA ILE A 94 -8.80 0.71 -3.52
C ILE A 94 -10.18 1.29 -3.88
N PHE A 95 -11.06 1.39 -2.89
CA PHE A 95 -12.38 2.00 -2.97
C PHE A 95 -12.46 3.19 -2.02
N ILE A 96 -13.09 4.27 -2.48
CA ILE A 96 -13.44 5.45 -1.68
C ILE A 96 -14.95 5.61 -1.68
N ASN A 97 -15.59 5.47 -0.51
CA ASN A 97 -17.05 5.53 -0.37
C ASN A 97 -17.78 4.62 -1.39
N GLU A 98 -17.37 3.34 -1.48
CA GLU A 98 -17.88 2.35 -2.46
C GLU A 98 -17.55 2.62 -3.94
N VAL A 99 -16.84 3.71 -4.26
CA VAL A 99 -16.41 4.03 -5.62
C VAL A 99 -14.98 3.55 -5.84
N MET A 100 -14.78 2.73 -6.87
CA MET A 100 -13.46 2.23 -7.24
C MET A 100 -12.52 3.37 -7.67
N ALA A 101 -11.29 3.34 -7.18
CA ALA A 101 -10.23 4.23 -7.64
C ALA A 101 -9.41 3.52 -8.72
N ASP A 102 -9.81 3.61 -10.00
CA ASP A 102 -9.23 2.85 -11.13
C ASP A 102 -7.69 2.86 -11.20
N ALA A 103 -7.07 3.98 -10.83
CA ALA A 103 -5.61 4.11 -10.82
C ALA A 103 -4.92 3.11 -9.86
N SER A 104 -5.63 2.59 -8.87
CA SER A 104 -5.14 1.64 -7.85
C SER A 104 -5.16 0.18 -8.30
N LEU A 105 -5.56 -0.12 -9.54
CA LEU A 105 -5.61 -1.49 -10.01
C LEU A 105 -4.21 -2.14 -10.02
N PHE A 106 -4.14 -3.35 -9.47
CA PHE A 106 -3.00 -4.28 -9.55
C PHE A 106 -3.51 -5.72 -9.55
N SER A 107 -2.77 -6.64 -10.15
CA SER A 107 -3.29 -7.97 -10.49
C SER A 107 -2.25 -9.06 -10.35
N PHE A 108 -2.66 -10.19 -9.81
CA PHE A 108 -1.88 -11.41 -9.78
C PHE A 108 -2.42 -12.39 -10.79
N PHE A 109 -1.50 -13.12 -11.43
CA PHE A 109 -1.83 -14.09 -12.45
C PHE A 109 -0.90 -15.29 -12.35
N LYS A 110 -1.47 -16.47 -12.57
CA LYS A 110 -0.73 -17.72 -12.69
C LYS A 110 -1.36 -18.59 -13.78
N GLU A 111 -0.54 -19.12 -14.66
CA GLU A 111 -0.98 -20.01 -15.73
C GLU A 111 -1.26 -21.42 -15.22
N GLN A 112 -2.01 -22.17 -16.04
CA GLN A 112 -2.25 -23.58 -15.76
C GLN A 112 -0.96 -24.39 -15.86
N GLY A 113 -0.73 -25.28 -14.90
CA GLY A 113 0.45 -26.15 -14.86
C GLY A 113 1.68 -25.51 -14.21
N GLU A 114 1.62 -24.23 -13.85
CA GLU A 114 2.63 -23.62 -12.99
C GLU A 114 2.53 -24.15 -11.56
N GLU A 115 3.68 -24.35 -10.94
CA GLU A 115 3.78 -24.78 -9.54
C GLU A 115 3.15 -23.74 -8.60
N PRO A 116 2.64 -24.15 -7.43
CA PRO A 116 2.18 -23.23 -6.40
C PRO A 116 3.24 -22.17 -6.09
N THR A 117 2.84 -20.91 -6.08
CA THR A 117 3.74 -19.78 -5.90
C THR A 117 3.09 -18.70 -5.04
N ALA A 118 3.95 -17.91 -4.41
CA ALA A 118 3.60 -16.70 -3.67
C ALA A 118 4.20 -15.49 -4.38
N SER A 119 3.42 -14.45 -4.58
CA SER A 119 3.84 -13.20 -5.21
C SER A 119 3.41 -12.05 -4.33
N GLU A 120 4.34 -11.15 -4.01
CA GLU A 120 4.05 -9.89 -3.34
C GLU A 120 3.94 -8.79 -4.39
N GLU A 121 2.86 -8.00 -4.31
CA GLU A 121 2.75 -6.76 -5.07
C GLU A 121 2.27 -5.61 -4.18
N SER A 122 2.71 -4.42 -4.54
CA SER A 122 2.26 -3.18 -3.93
C SER A 122 1.84 -2.16 -4.97
N LYS A 123 0.88 -1.31 -4.60
CA LYS A 123 0.37 -0.23 -5.43
C LYS A 123 0.14 1.01 -4.59
N THR A 124 0.70 2.13 -5.06
CA THR A 124 0.49 3.46 -4.47
C THR A 124 -0.24 4.35 -5.47
N ILE A 125 -1.23 5.09 -4.98
CA ILE A 125 -1.87 6.17 -5.72
C ILE A 125 -2.00 7.43 -4.85
N THR A 126 -1.97 8.58 -5.48
CA THR A 126 -2.23 9.86 -4.82
C THR A 126 -3.70 10.22 -4.98
N LEU A 127 -4.38 10.51 -3.87
CA LEU A 127 -5.79 10.89 -3.81
C LEU A 127 -5.96 12.18 -3.01
N ASN A 128 -6.92 13.01 -3.45
CA ASN A 128 -7.46 14.08 -2.61
C ASN A 128 -8.65 13.50 -1.84
N LEU A 129 -8.56 13.48 -0.52
CA LEU A 129 -9.58 12.90 0.36
C LEU A 129 -10.24 13.98 1.21
N ASN A 130 -11.55 13.86 1.37
CA ASN A 130 -12.37 14.71 2.20
C ASN A 130 -12.58 14.10 3.59
N ALA A 131 -12.99 14.92 4.55
CA ALA A 131 -13.41 14.42 5.84
C ALA A 131 -14.61 13.46 5.69
N ASN A 132 -14.54 12.33 6.38
CA ASN A 132 -15.47 11.20 6.36
C ASN A 132 -15.44 10.34 5.10
N ASP A 133 -14.49 10.54 4.18
CA ASP A 133 -14.23 9.53 3.16
C ASP A 133 -13.79 8.22 3.84
N VAL A 134 -14.32 7.10 3.33
CA VAL A 134 -14.02 5.74 3.80
C VAL A 134 -13.22 5.02 2.74
N ILE A 135 -12.03 4.55 3.13
CA ILE A 135 -11.09 3.83 2.27
C ILE A 135 -11.19 2.34 2.59
N SER A 136 -11.34 1.50 1.58
CA SER A 136 -11.25 0.04 1.69
C SER A 136 -10.51 -0.56 0.49
N VAL A 137 -10.18 -1.85 0.54
CA VAL A 137 -9.56 -2.59 -0.58
C VAL A 137 -10.37 -3.84 -0.85
N ARG A 138 -10.61 -4.16 -2.13
CA ARG A 138 -11.40 -5.34 -2.53
C ARG A 138 -10.81 -6.02 -3.77
N PRO A 139 -10.90 -7.35 -3.87
CA PRO A 139 -10.80 -8.03 -5.16
C PRO A 139 -11.99 -7.63 -6.03
N ILE A 140 -11.75 -7.15 -7.24
CA ILE A 140 -12.81 -6.78 -8.20
C ILE A 140 -13.12 -7.90 -9.18
N VAL A 141 -12.16 -8.79 -9.40
CA VAL A 141 -12.31 -10.01 -10.20
C VAL A 141 -11.48 -11.10 -9.55
N VAL A 142 -12.08 -12.27 -9.37
CA VAL A 142 -11.39 -13.50 -8.98
C VAL A 142 -11.77 -14.59 -10.00
N GLY A 143 -10.79 -15.06 -10.76
CA GLY A 143 -10.95 -16.08 -11.79
C GLY A 143 -10.17 -17.34 -11.44
N GLY A 144 -10.80 -18.50 -11.62
CA GLY A 144 -10.21 -19.79 -11.28
C GLY A 144 -10.42 -20.20 -9.82
N PRO A 145 -10.07 -21.43 -9.45
CA PRO A 145 -10.25 -21.91 -8.10
C PRO A 145 -9.14 -21.39 -7.17
N ALA A 146 -9.57 -20.81 -6.05
CA ALA A 146 -8.77 -20.70 -4.83
C ALA A 146 -7.56 -19.73 -4.92
N ALA A 147 -7.84 -18.44 -5.18
CA ALA A 147 -6.89 -17.36 -4.93
C ALA A 147 -6.89 -17.01 -3.44
N TYR A 148 -5.71 -16.96 -2.82
CA TYR A 148 -5.56 -16.58 -1.41
C TYR A 148 -4.63 -15.39 -1.30
N TYR A 149 -4.79 -14.61 -0.23
CA TYR A 149 -3.85 -13.58 0.13
C TYR A 149 -3.46 -13.70 1.60
N ARG A 150 -2.32 -13.12 1.94
CA ARG A 150 -1.84 -12.94 3.32
C ARG A 150 -1.02 -11.66 3.42
N ASP A 151 -0.74 -11.27 4.67
CA ASP A 151 0.06 -10.09 5.00
C ASP A 151 -0.37 -8.79 4.29
N PRO A 152 -1.68 -8.49 4.17
CA PRO A 152 -2.11 -7.24 3.56
C PRO A 152 -1.72 -6.04 4.43
N THR A 153 -1.31 -4.96 3.79
CA THR A 153 -1.09 -3.66 4.45
C THR A 153 -1.76 -2.57 3.64
N LEU A 154 -2.55 -1.73 4.31
CA LEU A 154 -3.10 -0.50 3.74
C LEU A 154 -2.52 0.67 4.52
N VAL A 155 -1.84 1.57 3.85
CA VAL A 155 -1.13 2.70 4.49
C VAL A 155 -1.49 3.99 3.78
N VAL A 156 -1.87 5.00 4.55
CA VAL A 156 -2.16 6.35 4.07
C VAL A 156 -1.10 7.30 4.61
N LYS A 157 -0.38 7.98 3.72
CA LYS A 157 0.65 8.96 4.03
C LYS A 157 0.31 10.30 3.42
N GLU A 158 0.81 11.38 4.00
CA GLU A 158 0.78 12.69 3.34
C GLU A 158 1.48 12.59 1.97
N ALA A 159 0.81 13.09 0.92
CA ALA A 159 1.40 13.07 -0.41
C ALA A 159 2.66 13.93 -0.45
N GLU A 160 3.73 13.43 -1.06
CA GLU A 160 4.95 14.22 -1.21
C GLU A 160 4.73 15.35 -2.21
N VAL A 161 4.66 16.59 -1.71
CA VAL A 161 4.70 17.77 -2.57
C VAL A 161 6.13 17.92 -3.11
N SER A 162 6.32 17.57 -4.38
CA SER A 162 7.57 17.83 -5.08
C SER A 162 7.76 19.34 -5.25
N LEU A 163 8.51 19.96 -4.33
CA LEU A 163 8.97 21.34 -4.46
C LEU A 163 10.16 21.38 -5.42
N PHE A 164 9.89 21.38 -6.72
CA PHE A 164 10.87 21.84 -7.70
C PHE A 164 10.77 23.38 -7.79
N SER A 165 11.74 24.07 -7.19
CA SER A 165 12.00 25.50 -7.37
C SER A 165 13.19 25.72 -8.30
#